data_AF-A0AA41RZ73-F1
#
_entry.id   AF-A0AA41RZ73-F1
#
_cell.length_a   1.000
_cell.length_b   1.000
_cell.length_c   1.000
_cell.angle_alpha   90.00
_cell.angle_beta   90.00
_cell.angle_gamma   90.00
#
_symmetry.space_group_name_H-M   'P 1'
#
loop_
_entity.id
_entity.type
_entity.pdbx_description
1 polymer ?
#
loop_
_entity_poly.entity_id
_entity_poly.type
_entity_poly.pdbx_seq_one_letter_code
_entity_poly.pdbx_strand_id
1 'polypeptide(L)'
;MLSIFLFRTRIDYTFLKEFYIIEVAEGYPSNMKKTLLLHFLQLFQSKQLGHDHLVIAMQMLILPMLAHAFQNAQSWEVVDPAIVKTIVDKLLDPPEEVTAEYDEPLRIELLQLATLLLKYLQNDLVHHRKELIKFGWNHLKREDSASKQWAFVNVCHFLEAYQAPEKIILQ
;
A
#
# COMPACT_ATOMS: atom_id res chain seq x y z
N MET A 1 8.11 5.36 -18.43
CA MET A 1 8.62 6.59 -17.79
C MET A 1 9.05 6.31 -16.35
N LEU A 2 8.21 5.72 -15.47
CA LEU A 2 8.61 5.37 -14.10
C LEU A 2 9.87 4.49 -13.99
N SER A 3 10.12 3.64 -14.99
CA SER A 3 11.33 2.80 -15.08
C SER A 3 12.64 3.60 -15.08
N ILE A 4 12.63 4.90 -15.38
CA ILE A 4 13.85 5.73 -15.32
C ILE A 4 14.43 5.79 -13.91
N PHE A 5 13.58 5.68 -12.88
CA PHE A 5 13.99 5.71 -11.47
C PHE A 5 14.62 4.39 -10.99
N LEU A 6 14.58 3.33 -11.79
CA LEU A 6 15.33 2.09 -11.52
C LEU A 6 16.81 2.24 -11.80
N PHE A 7 17.19 3.21 -12.64
CA PHE A 7 18.57 3.38 -13.07
C PHE A 7 19.22 4.52 -12.29
N ARG A 8 20.42 4.27 -11.77
CA ARG A 8 21.25 5.35 -11.24
C ARG A 8 21.73 6.22 -12.39
N THR A 9 21.26 7.45 -12.39
CA THR A 9 21.58 8.47 -13.39
C THR A 9 22.15 9.71 -12.71
N ARG A 10 22.96 10.47 -13.45
CA ARG A 10 23.45 11.79 -13.02
C ARG A 10 22.49 12.91 -13.45
N ILE A 11 21.45 12.58 -14.21
CA ILE A 11 20.42 13.51 -14.64
C ILE A 11 19.48 13.76 -13.46
N ASP A 12 19.24 15.03 -13.17
CA ASP A 12 18.27 15.43 -12.17
C ASP A 12 16.84 15.25 -12.70
N TYR A 13 16.13 14.27 -12.14
CA TYR A 13 14.72 14.00 -12.43
C TYR A 13 13.79 14.54 -11.33
N THR A 14 14.22 15.54 -10.56
CA THR A 14 13.39 16.18 -9.52
C THR A 14 12.07 16.67 -10.12
N PHE A 15 12.08 17.28 -11.31
CA PHE A 15 10.85 17.69 -12.00
C PHE A 15 9.85 16.54 -12.19
N LEU A 16 10.36 15.34 -12.52
CA LEU A 16 9.52 14.18 -12.79
C LEU A 16 9.01 13.57 -11.48
N LYS A 17 9.83 13.63 -10.42
CA LYS A 17 9.42 13.24 -9.06
C LYS A 17 8.33 14.17 -8.53
N GLU A 18 8.51 15.48 -8.65
CA GLU A 18 7.53 16.49 -8.28
C GLU A 18 6.24 16.31 -9.08
N PHE A 19 6.33 16.04 -10.38
CA PHE A 19 5.15 15.73 -11.18
C PHE A 19 4.35 14.55 -10.61
N TYR A 20 4.99 13.43 -10.29
CA TYR A 20 4.25 12.27 -9.76
C TYR A 20 3.74 12.47 -8.32
N ILE A 21 4.54 13.11 -7.46
CA ILE A 21 4.22 13.23 -6.03
C ILE A 21 3.28 14.41 -5.75
N ILE A 22 3.39 15.49 -6.52
CA ILE A 22 2.63 16.73 -6.32
C ILE A 22 1.57 16.85 -7.41
N GLU A 23 1.94 17.02 -8.68
CA GLU A 23 0.96 17.32 -9.73
C GLU A 23 -0.10 16.22 -9.91
N VAL A 24 0.30 14.94 -9.85
CA VAL A 24 -0.66 13.83 -9.96
C VAL A 24 -1.45 13.64 -8.67
N ALA A 25 -0.83 13.80 -7.50
CA ALA A 25 -1.53 13.62 -6.23
C ALA A 25 -2.53 14.76 -5.98
N GLU A 26 -2.16 16.00 -6.26
CA GLU A 26 -2.94 17.21 -5.96
C GLU A 26 -3.81 17.65 -7.13
N GLY A 27 -3.27 17.66 -8.34
CA GLY A 27 -3.93 18.23 -9.52
C GLY A 27 -4.95 17.31 -10.19
N TYR A 28 -4.87 15.99 -10.00
CA TYR A 28 -5.78 15.07 -10.70
C TYR A 28 -7.15 14.96 -10.01
N PRO A 29 -8.25 14.93 -10.77
CA PRO A 29 -9.57 14.67 -10.23
C PRO A 29 -9.71 13.21 -9.76
N SER A 30 -10.64 12.97 -8.83
CA SER A 30 -10.82 11.67 -8.17
C SER A 30 -11.07 10.50 -9.14
N ASN A 31 -11.77 10.74 -10.25
CA ASN A 31 -12.00 9.75 -11.30
C ASN A 31 -10.70 9.29 -11.99
N MET A 32 -9.76 10.21 -12.23
CA MET A 32 -8.46 9.89 -12.81
C MET A 32 -7.59 9.14 -11.80
N LYS A 33 -7.60 9.57 -10.52
CA LYS A 33 -6.92 8.85 -9.43
C LYS A 33 -7.42 7.41 -9.30
N LYS A 34 -8.74 7.21 -9.35
CA LYS A 34 -9.37 5.88 -9.36
C LYS A 34 -8.92 5.04 -10.55
N THR A 35 -8.89 5.63 -11.75
CA THR A 35 -8.44 4.94 -12.98
C THR A 35 -6.99 4.50 -12.87
N LEU A 36 -6.11 5.36 -12.34
CA LEU A 36 -4.70 5.03 -12.09
C LEU A 36 -4.56 3.88 -11.10
N LEU A 37 -5.31 3.91 -9.99
CA LEU A 37 -5.31 2.85 -9.00
C LEU A 37 -5.78 1.51 -9.59
N LEU A 38 -6.87 1.50 -10.34
CA LEU A 38 -7.38 0.30 -11.01
C LEU A 38 -6.36 -0.27 -12.00
N HIS A 39 -5.71 0.59 -12.77
CA HIS A 39 -4.67 0.16 -13.70
C HIS A 39 -3.46 -0.44 -12.96
N PHE A 40 -3.04 0.16 -11.85
CA PHE A 40 -2.00 -0.41 -11.00
C PHE A 40 -2.38 -1.79 -10.45
N LEU A 41 -3.60 -1.96 -9.94
CA LEU A 41 -4.08 -3.25 -9.45
C LEU A 41 -4.12 -4.32 -10.55
N GLN A 42 -4.49 -3.95 -11.77
CA GLN A 42 -4.44 -4.84 -12.93
C GLN A 42 -2.99 -5.25 -13.25
N LEU A 43 -2.06 -4.29 -13.27
CA LEU A 43 -0.64 -4.57 -13.53
C LEU A 43 -0.05 -5.50 -12.47
N PHE A 44 -0.36 -5.25 -11.19
CA PHE A 44 0.07 -6.09 -10.07
C PHE A 44 -0.41 -7.53 -10.24
N GLN A 45 -1.69 -7.74 -10.58
CA GLN A 45 -2.27 -9.07 -10.78
C GLN A 45 -1.72 -9.78 -12.01
N SER A 46 -1.44 -9.03 -13.08
CA SER A 46 -0.95 -9.60 -14.34
C SER A 46 0.48 -10.13 -14.27
N LYS A 47 1.23 -9.82 -13.20
CA LYS A 47 2.66 -10.13 -13.02
C LYS A 47 3.53 -9.72 -14.24
N GLN A 48 3.09 -8.72 -15.02
CA GLN A 48 3.82 -8.25 -16.20
C GLN A 48 5.06 -7.43 -15.86
N LEU A 49 5.12 -6.87 -14.64
CA LEU A 49 6.21 -6.03 -14.16
C LEU A 49 6.95 -6.72 -13.02
N GLY A 50 8.28 -6.57 -12.98
CA GLY A 50 9.09 -7.02 -11.85
C GLY A 50 8.83 -6.19 -10.59
N HIS A 51 9.17 -6.74 -9.42
CA HIS A 51 8.91 -6.11 -8.12
C HIS A 51 9.50 -4.71 -8.00
N ASP A 52 10.71 -4.45 -8.51
CA ASP A 52 11.31 -3.11 -8.47
C ASP A 52 10.44 -2.04 -9.16
N HIS A 53 9.75 -2.40 -10.24
CA HIS A 53 8.85 -1.47 -10.93
C HIS A 53 7.60 -1.19 -10.09
N LEU A 54 7.07 -2.21 -9.41
CA LEU A 54 5.92 -2.08 -8.51
C LEU A 54 6.28 -1.22 -7.31
N VAL A 55 7.46 -1.43 -6.71
CA VAL A 55 7.97 -0.64 -5.59
C VAL A 55 8.04 0.84 -5.97
N ILE A 56 8.65 1.17 -7.11
CA ILE A 56 8.74 2.56 -7.56
C ILE A 56 7.35 3.15 -7.86
N ALA A 57 6.46 2.37 -8.47
CA ALA A 57 5.09 2.83 -8.71
C ALA A 57 4.35 3.11 -7.39
N MET A 58 4.56 2.28 -6.35
CA MET A 58 3.97 2.49 -5.03
C MET A 58 4.53 3.76 -4.37
N GLN A 59 5.85 3.89 -4.30
CA GLN A 59 6.52 5.01 -3.62
C GLN A 59 6.24 6.36 -4.27
N MET A 60 6.27 6.42 -5.60
CA MET A 60 6.27 7.69 -6.34
C MET A 60 4.87 8.13 -6.78
N LEU A 61 3.94 7.19 -6.91
CA LEU A 61 2.62 7.46 -7.49
C LEU A 61 1.49 7.01 -6.57
N ILE A 62 1.39 5.73 -6.25
CA ILE A 62 0.19 5.19 -5.58
C ILE A 62 0.06 5.69 -4.14
N LEU A 63 1.11 5.57 -3.32
CA LEU A 63 1.06 5.98 -1.91
C LEU A 63 0.88 7.49 -1.75
N PRO A 64 1.64 8.37 -2.45
CA PRO A 64 1.43 9.82 -2.37
C PRO A 64 0.02 10.23 -2.83
N MET A 65 -0.46 9.66 -3.95
CA MET A 65 -1.80 9.95 -4.47
C MET A 65 -2.90 9.55 -3.49
N LEU A 66 -2.81 8.35 -2.90
CA LEU A 66 -3.78 7.88 -1.91
C LEU A 66 -3.72 8.69 -0.62
N ALA A 67 -2.52 9.00 -0.13
CA ALA A 67 -2.35 9.80 1.08
C ALA A 67 -3.00 11.19 0.91
N HIS A 68 -2.77 11.83 -0.23
CA HIS A 68 -3.39 13.11 -0.54
C HIS A 68 -4.91 13.00 -0.71
N ALA A 69 -5.41 11.98 -1.43
CA ALA A 69 -6.85 11.77 -1.59
C ALA A 69 -7.56 11.56 -0.25
N PHE A 70 -6.95 10.79 0.65
CA PHE A 70 -7.52 10.50 1.96
C PHE A 70 -7.50 11.71 2.90
N GLN A 71 -6.44 12.51 2.87
CA GLN A 71 -6.34 13.74 3.66
C GLN A 71 -7.37 14.80 3.23
N ASN A 72 -7.74 14.83 1.95
CA ASN A 72 -8.71 15.77 1.40
C ASN A 72 -10.15 15.22 1.34
N ALA A 73 -10.45 14.17 2.10
CA ALA A 73 -11.77 13.54 2.19
C ALA A 73 -12.33 13.03 0.83
N GLN A 74 -11.46 12.75 -0.15
CA GLN A 74 -11.81 12.15 -1.45
C GLN A 74 -11.79 10.61 -1.41
N SER A 75 -11.73 10.02 -0.22
CA SER A 75 -11.50 8.59 -0.01
C SER A 75 -12.50 7.71 -0.76
N TRP A 76 -13.80 8.00 -0.65
CA TRP A 76 -14.87 7.21 -1.27
C TRP A 76 -14.92 7.33 -2.80
N GLU A 77 -14.48 8.46 -3.34
CA GLU A 77 -14.47 8.69 -4.79
C GLU A 77 -13.33 7.93 -5.48
N VAL A 78 -12.21 7.76 -4.78
CA VAL A 78 -11.01 7.09 -5.29
C VAL A 78 -10.99 5.60 -4.94
N VAL A 79 -11.39 5.25 -3.72
CA VAL A 79 -11.32 3.90 -3.16
C VAL A 79 -12.71 3.50 -2.67
N ASP A 80 -13.47 2.87 -3.56
CA ASP A 80 -14.79 2.31 -3.22
C ASP A 80 -14.67 0.93 -2.54
N PRO A 81 -15.75 0.38 -1.96
CA PRO A 81 -15.71 -0.92 -1.30
C PRO A 81 -15.24 -2.08 -2.18
N ALA A 82 -15.45 -2.03 -3.51
CA ALA A 82 -14.99 -3.06 -4.42
C ALA A 82 -13.46 -3.00 -4.61
N ILE A 83 -12.90 -1.79 -4.65
CA ILE A 83 -11.45 -1.56 -4.66
C ILE A 83 -10.84 -2.01 -3.34
N VAL A 84 -11.44 -1.66 -2.19
CA VAL A 84 -10.99 -2.14 -0.87
C VAL A 84 -10.90 -3.65 -0.85
N LYS A 85 -11.99 -4.33 -1.25
CA LYS A 85 -12.01 -5.80 -1.32
C LYS A 85 -10.92 -6.35 -2.24
N THR A 86 -10.70 -5.71 -3.39
CA THR A 86 -9.65 -6.12 -4.33
C THR A 86 -8.26 -5.95 -3.73
N ILE A 87 -7.98 -4.85 -3.03
CA ILE A 87 -6.70 -4.63 -2.35
C ILE A 87 -6.49 -5.68 -1.27
N VAL A 88 -7.48 -5.92 -0.41
CA VAL A 88 -7.38 -6.91 0.66
C VAL A 88 -7.14 -8.30 0.06
N ASP A 89 -7.99 -8.77 -0.85
CA ASP A 89 -7.93 -10.13 -1.38
C ASP A 89 -6.68 -10.39 -2.25
N LYS A 90 -6.17 -9.37 -2.96
CA LYS A 90 -5.12 -9.55 -3.96
C LYS A 90 -3.74 -9.12 -3.49
N LEU A 91 -3.66 -8.12 -2.61
CA LEU A 91 -2.39 -7.55 -2.15
C LEU A 91 -2.08 -7.95 -0.70
N LEU A 92 -3.08 -7.98 0.19
CA LEU A 92 -2.87 -8.18 1.63
C LEU A 92 -3.12 -9.63 2.10
N ASP A 93 -3.99 -10.39 1.45
CA ASP A 93 -4.19 -11.81 1.73
C ASP A 93 -4.07 -12.70 0.47
N PRO A 94 -3.01 -12.55 -0.36
CA PRO A 94 -2.79 -13.47 -1.47
C PRO A 94 -2.37 -14.86 -0.96
N PRO A 95 -2.43 -15.90 -1.82
CA PRO A 95 -1.93 -17.24 -1.50
C PRO A 95 -0.46 -17.22 -1.04
N GLU A 96 -0.07 -18.18 -0.21
CA GLU A 96 1.28 -18.24 0.35
C GLU A 96 2.36 -18.37 -0.73
N GLU A 97 2.04 -19.08 -1.83
CA GLU A 97 2.94 -19.24 -2.98
C GLU A 97 3.27 -17.90 -3.62
N VAL A 98 2.30 -16.99 -3.69
CA VAL A 98 2.50 -15.64 -4.23
C VAL A 98 3.30 -14.77 -3.24
N THR A 99 2.97 -14.86 -1.95
CA THR A 99 3.64 -14.06 -0.90
C THR A 99 5.11 -14.46 -0.71
N ALA A 100 5.45 -15.72 -0.99
CA ALA A 100 6.81 -16.22 -0.94
C ALA A 100 7.72 -15.56 -2.00
N GLU A 101 7.16 -15.17 -3.14
CA GLU A 101 7.90 -14.54 -4.24
C GLU A 101 8.28 -13.08 -3.96
N TYR A 102 7.47 -12.33 -3.18
CA TYR A 102 7.70 -10.90 -2.93
C TYR A 102 9.06 -10.67 -2.28
N ASP A 103 9.83 -9.69 -2.75
CA ASP A 103 11.07 -9.28 -2.11
C ASP A 103 10.82 -8.34 -0.92
N GLU A 104 11.87 -8.03 -0.16
CA GLU A 104 11.73 -7.16 1.01
C GLU A 104 11.19 -5.74 0.66
N PRO A 105 11.68 -5.04 -0.38
CA PRO A 105 11.16 -3.73 -0.73
C PRO A 105 9.66 -3.75 -1.04
N LEU A 106 9.17 -4.72 -1.81
CA LEU A 106 7.74 -4.79 -2.12
C LEU A 106 6.90 -5.04 -0.87
N ARG A 107 7.36 -5.89 0.05
CA ARG A 107 6.67 -6.14 1.33
C ARG A 107 6.56 -4.85 2.16
N ILE A 108 7.61 -4.03 2.20
CA ILE A 108 7.59 -2.74 2.90
C ILE A 108 6.50 -1.83 2.30
N GLU A 109 6.44 -1.72 0.97
CA GLU A 109 5.42 -0.89 0.30
C GLU A 109 3.99 -1.40 0.56
N LEU A 110 3.78 -2.72 0.58
CA LEU A 110 2.49 -3.32 0.94
C LEU A 110 2.11 -3.05 2.40
N LEU A 111 3.07 -3.08 3.33
CA LEU A 111 2.87 -2.72 4.73
C LEU A 111 2.52 -1.23 4.89
N GLN A 112 3.17 -0.35 4.13
CA GLN A 112 2.85 1.08 4.10
C GLN A 112 1.44 1.32 3.54
N LEU A 113 1.06 0.63 2.46
CA LEU A 113 -0.29 0.68 1.90
C LEU A 113 -1.32 0.24 2.94
N ALA A 114 -1.14 -0.92 3.57
CA ALA A 114 -2.05 -1.42 4.60
C ALA A 114 -2.18 -0.44 5.77
N THR A 115 -1.07 0.17 6.19
CA THR A 115 -1.05 1.18 7.26
C THR A 115 -1.82 2.44 6.87
N LEU A 116 -1.66 2.90 5.63
CA LEU A 116 -2.40 4.04 5.11
C LEU A 116 -3.91 3.77 5.08
N LEU A 117 -4.32 2.57 4.64
CA LEU A 117 -5.73 2.17 4.63
C LEU A 117 -6.29 2.08 6.05
N LEU A 118 -5.55 1.51 7.00
CA LEU A 118 -5.94 1.48 8.42
C LEU A 118 -6.10 2.87 9.04
N LYS A 119 -5.31 3.85 8.60
CA LYS A 119 -5.39 5.21 9.15
C LYS A 119 -6.65 5.96 8.69
N TYR A 120 -7.10 5.73 7.45
CA TYR A 120 -8.13 6.57 6.83
C TYR A 120 -9.44 5.83 6.48
N LEU A 121 -9.43 4.51 6.36
CA LEU A 121 -10.56 3.69 5.92
C LEU A 121 -11.00 2.64 6.96
N GLN A 122 -10.89 2.97 8.25
CA GLN A 122 -11.19 2.05 9.35
C GLN A 122 -12.58 1.42 9.23
N ASN A 123 -13.59 2.22 8.93
CA ASN A 123 -14.98 1.77 8.84
C ASN A 123 -15.19 0.80 7.67
N ASP A 124 -14.59 1.07 6.50
CA ASP A 124 -14.71 0.23 5.31
C ASP A 124 -13.95 -1.10 5.45
N LEU A 125 -12.96 -1.14 6.32
CA LEU A 125 -12.10 -2.31 6.58
C LEU A 125 -12.59 -3.18 7.75
N VAL A 126 -13.66 -2.81 8.46
CA VAL A 126 -14.18 -3.57 9.62
C VAL A 126 -14.45 -5.04 9.30
N HIS A 127 -14.92 -5.32 8.08
CA HIS A 127 -15.22 -6.68 7.61
C HIS A 127 -13.96 -7.47 7.20
N HIS A 128 -12.82 -6.80 7.06
CA HIS A 128 -11.54 -7.36 6.62
C HIS A 128 -10.49 -7.44 7.75
N ARG A 129 -10.93 -7.28 9.01
CA ARG A 129 -10.01 -7.22 10.16
C ARG A 129 -9.15 -8.46 10.32
N LYS A 130 -9.69 -9.64 9.99
CA LYS A 130 -8.99 -10.92 10.14
C LYS A 130 -7.82 -11.01 9.15
N GLU A 131 -8.06 -10.60 7.91
CA GLU A 131 -7.09 -10.56 6.83
C GLU A 131 -5.99 -9.54 7.14
N LEU A 132 -6.37 -8.35 7.64
CA LEU A 132 -5.45 -7.29 8.02
C LEU A 132 -4.50 -7.69 9.15
N ILE A 133 -5.02 -8.25 10.26
CA ILE A 133 -4.15 -8.69 11.36
C ILE A 133 -3.29 -9.89 10.96
N LYS A 134 -3.83 -10.82 10.16
CA LYS A 134 -3.06 -11.95 9.61
C LYS A 134 -1.89 -11.44 8.76
N PHE A 135 -2.12 -10.45 7.90
CA PHE A 135 -1.10 -9.85 7.05
C PHE A 135 0.05 -9.26 7.88
N GLY A 136 -0.25 -8.40 8.87
CA GLY A 136 0.78 -7.83 9.75
C GLY A 136 1.53 -8.88 10.57
N TRP A 137 0.80 -9.84 11.15
CA TRP A 137 1.39 -10.90 11.97
C TRP A 137 2.31 -11.85 11.19
N ASN A 138 1.95 -12.17 9.95
CA ASN A 138 2.79 -12.98 9.06
C ASN A 138 4.13 -12.31 8.75
N HIS A 139 4.18 -10.98 8.70
CA HIS A 139 5.43 -10.23 8.51
C HIS A 139 6.25 -10.12 9.81
N LEU A 140 5.61 -10.09 10.99
CA LEU A 140 6.31 -10.09 12.29
C LEU A 140 7.09 -11.38 12.58
N LYS A 141 6.61 -12.53 12.07
CA LYS A 141 7.24 -13.84 12.26
C LYS A 141 8.57 -14.01 11.51
N ARG A 142 8.92 -13.09 10.61
CA ARG A 142 10.12 -13.20 9.77
C ARG A 142 11.37 -12.75 10.54
N GLU A 143 12.53 -13.17 10.03
CA GLU A 143 13.84 -12.78 10.57
C GLU A 143 14.04 -11.26 10.58
N ASP A 144 14.97 -10.79 11.41
CA ASP A 144 15.17 -9.37 11.68
C ASP A 144 15.55 -8.61 10.41
N SER A 145 14.67 -7.70 9.99
CA SER A 145 14.70 -7.05 8.69
C SER A 145 13.91 -5.74 8.75
N ALA A 146 14.13 -4.83 7.80
CA ALA A 146 13.42 -3.55 7.78
C ALA A 146 11.91 -3.76 7.62
N SER A 147 11.50 -4.80 6.87
CA SER A 147 10.09 -5.17 6.73
C SER A 147 9.42 -5.53 8.07
N LYS A 148 10.16 -6.09 9.04
CA LYS A 148 9.64 -6.40 10.37
C LYS A 148 9.29 -5.15 11.17
N GLN A 149 10.09 -4.09 11.07
CA GLN A 149 9.82 -2.80 11.73
C GLN A 149 8.55 -2.16 11.17
N TRP A 150 8.36 -2.21 9.86
CA TRP A 150 7.12 -1.77 9.22
C TRP A 150 5.91 -2.63 9.62
N ALA A 151 6.10 -3.92 9.85
CA ALA A 151 5.05 -4.80 10.36
C ALA A 151 4.63 -4.42 11.79
N PHE A 152 5.57 -4.05 12.67
CA PHE A 152 5.24 -3.52 13.99
C PHE A 152 4.38 -2.26 13.88
N VAL A 153 4.79 -1.29 13.05
CA VAL A 153 4.00 -0.06 12.81
C VAL A 153 2.59 -0.39 12.30
N ASN A 154 2.49 -1.31 11.35
CA ASN A 154 1.21 -1.73 10.79
C ASN A 154 0.29 -2.35 11.85
N VAL A 155 0.82 -3.25 12.69
CA VAL A 155 0.06 -3.88 13.77
C VAL A 155 -0.33 -2.85 14.84
N CYS A 156 0.53 -1.90 15.20
CA CYS A 156 0.18 -0.82 16.12
C CYS A 156 -1.03 -0.02 15.62
N HIS A 157 -1.03 0.38 14.35
CA HIS A 157 -2.17 1.09 13.75
C HIS A 157 -3.44 0.22 13.66
N PHE A 158 -3.29 -1.09 13.45
CA PHE A 158 -4.45 -1.99 13.50
C PHE A 158 -5.08 -2.02 14.90
N LEU A 159 -4.25 -2.14 15.96
CA LEU A 159 -4.73 -2.18 17.34
C LEU A 159 -5.32 -0.82 17.77
N GLU A 160 -4.77 0.29 17.28
CA GLU A 160 -5.33 1.64 17.46
C GLU A 160 -6.70 1.77 16.80
N ALA A 161 -6.87 1.28 15.57
CA ALA A 161 -8.10 1.40 14.80
C ALA A 161 -9.27 0.55 15.32
N TYR A 162 -9.00 -0.66 15.81
CA TYR A 162 -10.07 -1.62 16.15
C TYR A 162 -10.12 -2.04 17.62
N GLN A 163 -9.24 -1.47 18.44
CA GLN A 163 -8.92 -1.91 19.79
C GLN A 163 -8.39 -3.36 19.81
N ALA A 164 -7.30 -3.58 20.56
CA ALA A 164 -6.82 -4.93 20.80
C ALA A 164 -7.89 -5.74 21.55
N PRO A 165 -8.16 -7.00 21.17
CA PRO A 165 -8.77 -7.93 22.11
C PRO A 165 -7.90 -7.92 23.38
N GLU A 166 -8.51 -7.80 24.57
CA GLU A 166 -7.83 -7.62 25.87
C GLU A 166 -6.66 -8.59 26.13
N LYS A 167 -6.57 -9.70 25.39
CA LYS A 167 -5.54 -10.73 25.51
C LYS A 167 -4.16 -10.41 24.90
N ILE A 168 -4.01 -9.38 24.05
CA ILE A 168 -2.74 -9.12 23.31
C ILE A 168 -1.85 -8.06 23.99
N ILE A 169 -2.39 -7.19 24.84
CA ILE A 169 -1.65 -6.04 25.40
C ILE A 169 -0.55 -6.46 26.42
N LEU A 170 -0.51 -7.73 26.83
CA LEU A 170 0.36 -8.23 27.92
C LEU A 170 1.45 -9.24 27.49
N GLN A 171 1.71 -9.43 26.18
CA GLN A 171 2.76 -10.32 25.68
C GLN A 171 3.91 -9.55 25.05
#